data_AF-A0A2A3VGI1-F1
#
_entry.id   AF-A0A2A3VGI1-F1
#
_cell.length_a   1.000
_cell.length_b   1.000
_cell.length_c   1.000
_cell.angle_alpha   90.00
_cell.angle_beta   90.00
_cell.angle_gamma   90.00
#
_symmetry.space_group_name_H-M   'P 1'
#
loop_
_entity.id
_entity.type
_entity.pdbx_description
1 polymer ?
#
loop_
_entity_poly.entity_id
_entity_poly.type
_entity_poly.pdbx_seq_one_letter_code
_entity_poly.pdbx_strand_id
1 'polypeptide(L)'
;MTKLTINRKPKGIYGTPQKTTQAAQEQDKTTSAHKVIPDNQNAQQSRKQKTAGATPCQHMTKRQRKNRRRVNRLTEMWPDLFSHKAPKPLKVGIFDDLIQDIAARGLTFGPGALRATLASYAQSPRYYRALMAGGTRYDLKGQPCGEVTPQEQQEAETRLAALNEKRKRQATKEKTGA
;
A
#
# COMPACT_ATOMS: atom_id res chain seq x y z
N MET A 1 -2.42 -54.94 -18.15
CA MET A 1 -1.78 -54.90 -16.82
C MET A 1 -1.90 -53.50 -16.24
N THR A 2 -2.58 -53.41 -15.09
CA THR A 2 -2.53 -52.39 -14.01
C THR A 2 -2.58 -50.89 -14.35
N LYS A 3 -3.75 -50.26 -14.11
CA LYS A 3 -3.84 -48.83 -13.76
C LYS A 3 -3.75 -48.69 -12.23
N LEU A 4 -2.69 -48.07 -11.73
CA LEU A 4 -2.49 -47.75 -10.30
C LEU A 4 -3.17 -46.41 -9.98
N THR A 5 -4.27 -46.46 -9.23
CA THR A 5 -4.97 -45.26 -8.71
C THR A 5 -4.51 -45.02 -7.28
N ILE A 6 -3.75 -43.95 -7.04
CA ILE A 6 -3.31 -43.56 -5.69
C ILE A 6 -4.10 -42.33 -5.25
N ASN A 7 -5.14 -42.56 -4.46
CA ASN A 7 -5.88 -41.52 -3.75
C ASN A 7 -5.22 -41.30 -2.37
N ARG A 8 -4.54 -40.18 -2.15
CA ARG A 8 -4.10 -39.76 -0.81
C ARG A 8 -4.31 -38.26 -0.60
N LYS A 9 -5.06 -37.92 0.45
CA LYS A 9 -5.04 -36.62 1.12
C LYS A 9 -4.89 -36.85 2.62
N PRO A 10 -3.83 -36.37 3.28
CA PRO A 10 -3.84 -36.20 4.73
C PRO A 10 -4.51 -34.87 5.09
N LYS A 11 -5.54 -34.91 5.93
CA LYS A 11 -6.13 -33.72 6.57
C LYS A 11 -5.44 -33.47 7.91
N GLY A 12 -5.16 -32.20 8.18
CA GLY A 12 -4.29 -31.70 9.24
C GLY A 12 -4.81 -31.85 10.67
N ILE A 13 -3.86 -31.75 11.59
CA ILE A 13 -4.04 -31.75 13.04
C ILE A 13 -3.03 -30.75 13.62
N TYR A 14 -3.26 -29.46 13.38
CA TYR A 14 -2.68 -28.41 14.19
C TYR A 14 -3.71 -28.05 15.26
N GLY A 15 -3.45 -28.47 16.51
CA GLY A 15 -4.22 -28.07 17.68
C GLY A 15 -3.57 -26.85 18.33
N THR A 16 -4.37 -25.81 18.58
CA THR A 16 -4.01 -24.62 19.34
C THR A 16 -4.69 -24.67 20.72
N PRO A 17 -3.97 -24.52 21.84
CA PRO A 17 -4.59 -24.42 23.16
C PRO A 17 -4.99 -22.97 23.53
N GLN A 18 -5.79 -22.92 24.59
CA GLN A 18 -6.71 -21.87 24.97
C GLN A 18 -6.10 -20.75 25.84
N LYS A 19 -6.83 -19.65 25.80
CA LYS A 19 -6.94 -18.45 26.64
C LYS A 19 -6.94 -18.72 28.15
N THR A 20 -6.26 -17.88 28.94
CA THR A 20 -6.55 -17.63 30.36
C THR A 20 -6.32 -16.15 30.71
N THR A 21 -7.21 -15.63 31.55
CA THR A 21 -7.40 -14.27 32.04
C THR A 21 -6.99 -14.18 33.52
N GLN A 22 -6.48 -13.03 33.97
CA GLN A 22 -6.56 -12.45 35.33
C GLN A 22 -5.70 -11.17 35.32
N ALA A 23 -5.89 -10.05 36.02
CA ALA A 23 -6.95 -9.36 36.80
C ALA A 23 -6.22 -8.59 37.93
N ALA A 24 -6.65 -7.34 38.14
CA ALA A 24 -6.72 -6.60 39.41
C ALA A 24 -5.68 -5.54 39.82
N GLN A 25 -6.26 -4.49 40.46
CA GLN A 25 -5.79 -3.45 41.41
C GLN A 25 -5.50 -2.06 40.81
N GLU A 26 -6.42 -1.09 40.89
CA GLU A 26 -6.94 -0.25 42.02
C GLU A 26 -5.98 0.87 42.46
N GLN A 27 -6.45 2.14 42.51
CA GLN A 27 -6.43 3.04 43.69
C GLN A 27 -7.13 4.40 43.42
N ASP A 28 -7.77 4.90 44.48
CA ASP A 28 -8.63 6.08 44.65
C ASP A 28 -7.93 7.45 44.56
N LYS A 29 -8.70 8.52 44.23
CA LYS A 29 -8.94 9.66 45.16
C LYS A 29 -9.79 10.84 44.60
N THR A 30 -10.86 11.14 45.34
CA THR A 30 -11.39 12.44 45.83
C THR A 30 -11.80 13.59 44.89
N THR A 31 -13.10 13.90 45.01
CA THR A 31 -13.89 15.11 44.74
C THR A 31 -13.26 16.44 45.17
N SER A 32 -13.33 17.46 44.31
CA SER A 32 -13.49 18.86 44.74
C SER A 32 -14.12 19.71 43.63
N ALA A 33 -15.28 20.29 43.93
CA ALA A 33 -15.97 21.27 43.12
C ALA A 33 -15.20 22.61 43.09
N HIS A 34 -15.31 23.38 42.01
CA HIS A 34 -15.60 24.82 42.05
C HIS A 34 -15.97 25.33 40.65
N LYS A 35 -16.96 26.22 40.64
CA LYS A 35 -17.80 26.68 39.54
C LYS A 35 -17.39 28.10 39.16
N VAL A 36 -17.00 28.39 37.91
CA VAL A 36 -17.07 29.76 37.34
C VAL A 36 -17.21 29.70 35.80
N ILE A 37 -18.28 30.33 35.30
CA ILE A 37 -18.46 30.84 33.93
C ILE A 37 -18.33 32.37 34.05
N PRO A 38 -17.60 33.09 33.18
CA PRO A 38 -18.27 33.80 32.09
C PRO A 38 -17.49 33.89 30.75
N ASP A 39 -18.30 33.91 29.70
CA ASP A 39 -18.23 34.66 28.43
C ASP A 39 -16.90 35.31 28.01
N ASN A 40 -16.44 35.01 26.79
CA ASN A 40 -16.02 36.07 25.88
C ASN A 40 -16.15 35.64 24.41
N GLN A 41 -16.89 36.47 23.69
CA GLN A 41 -17.18 36.37 22.28
C GLN A 41 -16.03 36.95 21.45
N ASN A 42 -15.75 36.27 20.33
CA ASN A 42 -15.37 36.87 19.04
C ASN A 42 -13.95 37.44 18.88
N ALA A 43 -13.10 36.70 18.14
CA ALA A 43 -12.31 37.31 17.08
C ALA A 43 -12.05 36.30 15.96
N GLN A 44 -12.84 36.43 14.91
CA GLN A 44 -12.67 35.83 13.59
C GLN A 44 -11.24 36.04 13.08
N GLN A 45 -10.58 34.98 12.57
CA GLN A 45 -9.81 34.97 11.31
C GLN A 45 -8.98 33.68 11.14
N SER A 46 -9.66 32.59 10.77
CA SER A 46 -9.03 31.56 9.94
C SER A 46 -10.05 30.98 8.98
N ARG A 47 -10.38 31.81 8.00
CA ARG A 47 -10.49 31.45 6.59
C ARG A 47 -11.01 30.04 6.31
N LYS A 48 -12.35 29.95 6.20
CA LYS A 48 -13.10 29.07 5.28
C LYS A 48 -12.21 28.10 4.50
N GLN A 49 -11.87 26.96 5.07
CA GLN A 49 -11.58 25.77 4.26
C GLN A 49 -12.93 25.19 3.86
N LYS A 50 -13.49 25.82 2.81
CA LYS A 50 -14.42 25.17 1.90
C LYS A 50 -13.89 23.76 1.67
N THR A 51 -14.72 22.76 1.92
CA THR A 51 -14.58 21.40 1.41
C THR A 51 -14.50 21.48 -0.12
N ALA A 52 -13.30 21.76 -0.63
CA ALA A 52 -13.03 21.90 -2.05
C ALA A 52 -12.94 20.49 -2.63
N GLY A 53 -14.08 20.03 -3.14
CA GLY A 53 -14.20 18.99 -4.15
C GLY A 53 -13.62 17.65 -3.73
N ALA A 54 -14.49 16.76 -3.25
CA ALA A 54 -14.38 15.38 -3.67
C ALA A 54 -14.33 15.39 -5.21
N THR A 55 -13.12 15.38 -5.78
CA THR A 55 -12.92 15.26 -7.22
C THR A 55 -13.73 14.03 -7.63
N PRO A 56 -14.56 14.09 -8.69
CA PRO A 56 -15.35 12.96 -9.13
C PRO A 56 -14.40 11.77 -9.35
N CYS A 57 -14.32 10.84 -8.39
CA CYS A 57 -13.62 9.57 -8.54
C CYS A 57 -14.44 8.65 -9.45
N GLN A 58 -14.98 9.18 -10.54
CA GLN A 58 -16.18 8.61 -11.15
C GLN A 58 -15.85 7.69 -12.33
N HIS A 59 -14.67 7.81 -12.96
CA HIS A 59 -14.30 6.90 -14.05
C HIS A 59 -12.89 6.31 -13.93
N MET A 60 -12.64 5.59 -12.82
CA MET A 60 -11.59 4.56 -12.87
C MET A 60 -12.05 3.44 -13.81
N THR A 61 -11.18 2.98 -14.71
CA THR A 61 -11.48 1.81 -15.52
C THR A 61 -11.61 0.56 -14.63
N LYS A 62 -12.39 -0.45 -15.07
CA LYS A 62 -12.50 -1.74 -14.35
C LYS A 62 -11.12 -2.35 -14.06
N ARG A 63 -10.19 -2.22 -15.00
CA ARG A 63 -8.79 -2.66 -14.87
C ARG A 63 -8.06 -1.92 -13.75
N GLN A 64 -8.17 -0.59 -13.69
CA GLN A 64 -7.53 0.21 -12.64
C GLN A 64 -8.07 -0.14 -11.25
N ARG A 65 -9.39 -0.34 -11.10
CA ARG A 65 -10.01 -0.77 -9.84
C ARG A 65 -9.49 -2.14 -9.39
N LYS A 66 -9.41 -3.10 -10.33
CA LYS A 66 -8.87 -4.46 -10.08
C LYS A 66 -7.40 -4.40 -9.64
N ASN A 67 -6.58 -3.61 -10.32
CA ASN A 67 -5.17 -3.44 -9.96
C ASN A 67 -5.01 -2.80 -8.58
N ARG A 68 -5.79 -1.76 -8.26
CA ARG A 68 -5.78 -1.13 -6.93
C ARG A 68 -6.09 -2.14 -5.82
N ARG A 69 -7.13 -2.98 -5.99
CA ARG A 69 -7.45 -4.05 -5.04
C ARG A 69 -6.30 -5.04 -4.85
N ARG A 70 -5.62 -5.40 -5.94
CA ARG A 70 -4.45 -6.28 -5.88
C ARG A 70 -3.26 -5.65 -5.16
N VAL A 71 -2.98 -4.37 -5.41
CA VAL A 71 -1.92 -3.63 -4.71
C VAL A 71 -2.23 -3.50 -3.21
N ASN A 72 -3.49 -3.27 -2.84
CA ASN A 72 -3.90 -3.25 -1.43
C ASN A 72 -3.64 -4.61 -0.77
N ARG A 73 -4.11 -5.70 -1.39
CA ARG A 73 -3.85 -7.07 -0.88
C ARG A 73 -2.35 -7.36 -0.79
N LEU A 74 -1.55 -6.90 -1.76
CA LEU A 74 -0.09 -7.04 -1.73
C LEU A 74 0.52 -6.31 -0.51
N THR A 75 0.04 -5.10 -0.23
CA THR A 75 0.50 -4.28 0.90
C THR A 75 0.12 -4.89 2.25
N GLU A 76 -1.04 -5.55 2.33
CA GLU A 76 -1.49 -6.28 3.52
C GLU A 76 -0.64 -7.54 3.79
N MET A 77 -0.21 -8.25 2.74
CA MET A 77 0.59 -9.48 2.89
C MET A 77 2.08 -9.22 3.18
N TRP A 78 2.63 -8.11 2.66
CA TRP A 78 4.03 -7.72 2.83
C TRP A 78 4.15 -6.23 3.23
N PRO A 79 3.79 -5.88 4.48
CA PRO A 79 3.79 -4.49 4.95
C PRO A 79 5.20 -3.89 5.06
N ASP A 80 6.24 -4.70 5.26
CA ASP A 80 7.61 -4.23 5.45
C ASP A 80 8.22 -3.65 4.16
N LEU A 81 7.84 -4.24 3.02
CA LEU A 81 8.35 -3.89 1.69
C LEU A 81 7.41 -2.96 0.93
N PHE A 82 6.11 -3.24 0.94
CA PHE A 82 5.12 -2.47 0.17
C PHE A 82 4.46 -1.41 1.04
N SER A 83 4.28 -0.23 0.47
CA SER A 83 3.65 0.88 1.18
C SER A 83 2.90 1.80 0.22
N HIS A 84 1.66 2.12 0.56
CA HIS A 84 0.83 3.03 -0.25
C HIS A 84 1.32 4.48 -0.19
N LYS A 85 1.78 4.91 0.99
CA LYS A 85 2.15 6.30 1.24
C LYS A 85 3.57 6.59 0.77
N ALA A 86 4.52 5.79 1.25
CA ALA A 86 5.95 5.91 1.00
C ALA A 86 6.48 4.59 0.42
N PRO A 87 6.39 4.39 -0.90
CA PRO A 87 6.91 3.17 -1.51
C PRO A 87 8.44 3.14 -1.44
N LYS A 88 9.01 1.98 -1.12
CA LYS A 88 10.46 1.76 -1.10
C LYS A 88 10.96 1.23 -2.46
N PRO A 89 12.19 1.55 -2.89
CA PRO A 89 12.82 0.94 -4.07
C PRO A 89 12.95 -0.59 -3.91
N LEU A 90 12.43 -1.34 -4.87
CA LEU A 90 12.41 -2.80 -4.82
C LEU A 90 13.72 -3.40 -5.34
N LYS A 91 14.12 -4.53 -4.76
CA LYS A 91 15.18 -5.40 -5.30
C LYS A 91 14.90 -5.79 -6.76
N VAL A 92 15.95 -5.83 -7.58
CA VAL A 92 15.86 -6.35 -8.96
C VAL A 92 15.56 -7.85 -8.91
N GLY A 93 14.54 -8.31 -9.62
CA GLY A 93 14.14 -9.72 -9.60
C GLY A 93 13.25 -10.13 -8.41
N ILE A 94 12.69 -9.18 -7.66
CA ILE A 94 11.79 -9.46 -6.52
C ILE A 94 10.57 -10.34 -6.86
N PHE A 95 10.23 -10.44 -8.15
CA PHE A 95 9.13 -11.28 -8.61
C PHE A 95 9.34 -12.76 -8.27
N ASP A 96 10.53 -13.30 -8.49
CA ASP A 96 10.81 -14.72 -8.26
C ASP A 96 10.81 -15.04 -6.76
N ASP A 97 11.33 -14.12 -5.96
CA ASP A 97 11.29 -14.19 -4.49
C ASP A 97 9.82 -14.22 -4.00
N LEU A 98 8.95 -13.35 -4.55
CA LEU A 98 7.53 -13.30 -4.20
C LEU A 98 6.80 -14.59 -4.58
N ILE A 99 7.11 -15.16 -5.74
CA ILE A 99 6.48 -16.41 -6.19
C ILE A 99 6.84 -17.57 -5.25
N GLN A 100 8.10 -17.66 -4.83
CA GLN A 100 8.56 -18.67 -3.88
C GLN A 100 7.87 -18.50 -2.51
N ASP A 101 7.78 -17.27 -2.00
CA ASP A 101 7.11 -16.98 -0.73
C ASP A 101 5.60 -17.23 -0.79
N ILE A 102 4.94 -16.92 -1.91
CA ILE A 102 3.53 -17.26 -2.17
C ILE A 102 3.31 -18.77 -2.13
N ALA A 103 4.20 -19.54 -2.79
CA ALA A 103 4.13 -20.99 -2.79
C ALA A 103 4.35 -21.57 -1.38
N ALA A 104 5.32 -21.05 -0.65
CA ALA A 104 5.63 -21.46 0.73
C ALA A 104 4.46 -21.18 1.69
N ARG A 105 3.80 -20.03 1.56
CA ARG A 105 2.65 -19.63 2.40
C ARG A 105 1.30 -20.19 1.91
N GLY A 106 1.26 -20.88 0.78
CA GLY A 106 0.03 -21.38 0.17
C GLY A 106 -0.96 -20.29 -0.22
N LEU A 107 -0.48 -19.10 -0.59
CA LEU A 107 -1.32 -17.95 -0.90
C LEU A 107 -1.98 -18.08 -2.27
N THR A 108 -3.26 -17.75 -2.35
CA THR A 108 -4.00 -17.72 -3.62
C THR A 108 -3.73 -16.44 -4.40
N PHE A 109 -2.52 -16.31 -4.94
CA PHE A 109 -2.10 -15.17 -5.75
C PHE A 109 -1.49 -15.64 -7.07
N GLY A 110 -2.21 -15.45 -8.18
CA GLY A 110 -1.75 -15.92 -9.50
C GLY A 110 -0.52 -15.15 -10.00
N PRO A 111 0.46 -15.82 -10.66
CA PRO A 111 1.68 -15.17 -11.16
C PRO A 111 1.43 -14.00 -12.12
N GLY A 112 0.49 -14.16 -13.05
CA GLY A 112 0.11 -13.08 -13.97
C GLY A 112 -0.56 -11.89 -13.26
N ALA A 113 -1.30 -12.15 -12.18
CA ALA A 113 -1.83 -11.10 -11.33
C ALA A 113 -0.71 -10.36 -10.59
N LEU A 114 0.32 -11.08 -10.15
CA LEU A 114 1.46 -10.52 -9.43
C LEU A 114 2.26 -9.58 -10.33
N ARG A 115 2.60 -10.04 -11.54
CA ARG A 115 3.31 -9.22 -12.53
C ARG A 115 2.57 -7.95 -12.87
N ALA A 116 1.24 -8.02 -13.08
CA ALA A 116 0.42 -6.85 -13.33
C ALA A 116 0.35 -5.88 -12.14
N THR A 117 0.37 -6.42 -10.92
CA THR A 117 0.32 -5.64 -9.67
C THR A 117 1.64 -4.91 -9.46
N LEU A 118 2.76 -5.60 -9.57
CA LEU A 118 4.10 -5.02 -9.47
C LEU A 118 4.34 -3.97 -10.55
N ALA A 119 3.96 -4.24 -11.80
CA ALA A 119 4.05 -3.24 -12.87
C ALA A 119 3.25 -1.97 -12.54
N SER A 120 2.03 -2.12 -12.02
CA SER A 120 1.21 -0.99 -11.61
C SER A 120 1.79 -0.23 -10.41
N TYR A 121 2.46 -0.93 -9.49
CA TYR A 121 3.11 -0.33 -8.32
C TYR A 121 4.35 0.46 -8.73
N ALA A 122 5.23 -0.14 -9.54
CA ALA A 122 6.46 0.49 -10.04
C ALA A 122 6.19 1.67 -10.98
N GLN A 123 5.07 1.67 -11.71
CA GLN A 123 4.65 2.79 -12.58
C GLN A 123 3.90 3.90 -11.83
N SER A 124 3.78 3.82 -10.51
CA SER A 124 3.14 4.85 -9.70
C SER A 124 4.02 6.10 -9.64
N PRO A 125 3.45 7.32 -9.73
CA PRO A 125 4.19 8.56 -9.51
C PRO A 125 4.95 8.61 -8.18
N ARG A 126 4.40 7.96 -7.14
CA ARG A 126 5.05 7.87 -5.82
C ARG A 126 6.31 7.01 -5.87
N TYR A 127 6.28 5.94 -6.66
CA TYR A 127 7.42 5.04 -6.81
C TYR A 127 8.56 5.72 -7.57
N TYR A 128 8.27 6.45 -8.65
CA TYR A 128 9.29 7.23 -9.35
C TYR A 128 9.94 8.27 -8.44
N ARG A 129 9.17 8.94 -7.58
CA ARG A 129 9.74 9.85 -6.57
C ARG A 129 10.68 9.15 -5.59
N ALA A 130 10.35 7.92 -5.18
CA ALA A 130 11.22 7.12 -4.32
C ALA A 130 12.49 6.69 -5.05
N LEU A 131 12.41 6.35 -6.34
CA LEU A 131 13.59 6.07 -7.16
C LEU A 131 14.47 7.31 -7.33
N MET A 132 13.89 8.48 -7.60
CA MET A 132 14.62 9.75 -7.74
C MET A 132 15.34 10.16 -6.45
N ALA A 133 14.82 9.78 -5.28
CA ALA A 133 15.51 10.01 -4.02
C ALA A 133 16.78 9.13 -3.88
N GLY A 134 16.92 8.09 -4.72
CA GLY A 134 18.03 7.16 -4.69
C GLY A 134 18.02 6.24 -3.47
N GLY A 135 19.20 5.76 -3.11
CA GLY A 135 19.43 4.94 -1.92
C GLY A 135 19.38 3.44 -2.16
N THR A 136 19.23 2.69 -1.07
CA THR A 136 19.24 1.22 -1.09
C THR A 136 17.92 0.64 -1.59
N ARG A 137 18.01 -0.49 -2.27
CA ARG A 137 16.87 -1.34 -2.60
C ARG A 137 16.58 -2.29 -1.47
N TYR A 138 15.33 -2.72 -1.36
CA TYR A 138 14.88 -3.59 -0.27
C TYR A 138 14.36 -4.93 -0.81
N ASP A 139 14.69 -6.00 -0.08
CA ASP A 139 14.18 -7.35 -0.30
C ASP A 139 12.82 -7.58 0.41
N LEU A 140 12.28 -8.80 0.31
CA LEU A 140 11.04 -9.21 0.98
C LEU A 140 11.04 -9.05 2.50
N LYS A 141 12.21 -9.18 3.13
CA LYS A 141 12.41 -9.10 4.58
C LYS A 141 12.84 -7.69 5.01
N GLY A 142 12.80 -6.72 4.10
CA GLY A 142 13.24 -5.35 4.36
C GLY A 142 14.74 -5.19 4.50
N GLN A 143 15.54 -6.16 4.06
CA GLN A 143 16.99 -6.08 4.05
C GLN A 143 17.49 -5.28 2.83
N PRO A 144 18.54 -4.47 3.00
CA PRO A 144 19.14 -3.74 1.89
C PRO A 144 19.77 -4.73 0.87
N CYS A 145 19.39 -4.62 -0.39
CA CYS A 145 19.84 -5.50 -1.47
C CYS A 145 20.19 -4.69 -2.72
N GLY A 146 21.36 -4.05 -2.66
CA GLY A 146 21.89 -3.20 -3.72
C GLY A 146 21.37 -1.76 -3.65
N GLU A 147 21.72 -0.97 -4.65
CA GLU A 147 21.46 0.47 -4.70
C GLU A 147 20.75 0.87 -5.99
N VAL A 148 20.11 2.04 -5.98
CA VAL A 148 19.52 2.66 -7.16
C VAL A 148 20.60 3.44 -7.91
N THR A 149 20.86 3.03 -9.15
CA THR A 149 21.89 3.67 -9.98
C THR A 149 21.47 5.08 -10.42
N PRO A 150 22.40 6.03 -10.62
CA PRO A 150 22.07 7.38 -11.09
C PRO A 150 21.29 7.39 -12.42
N GLN A 151 21.59 6.44 -13.32
CA GLN A 151 20.86 6.28 -14.57
C GLN A 151 19.37 5.99 -14.33
N GLU A 152 19.04 5.09 -13.41
CA GLU A 152 17.66 4.77 -13.06
C GLU A 152 16.94 5.96 -12.41
N GLN A 153 17.66 6.82 -11.68
CA GLN A 153 17.10 8.06 -11.12
C GLN A 153 16.69 9.03 -12.25
N GLN A 154 17.56 9.22 -13.25
CA GLN A 154 17.27 10.07 -14.41
C GLN A 154 16.12 9.54 -15.26
N GLU A 155 16.06 8.21 -15.45
CA GLU A 155 14.95 7.56 -16.14
C GLU A 155 13.64 7.76 -15.37
N ALA A 156 13.66 7.62 -14.03
CA ALA A 156 12.49 7.84 -13.19
C ALA A 156 11.97 9.28 -13.28
N GLU A 157 12.86 10.27 -13.31
CA GLU A 157 12.50 11.68 -13.50
C GLU A 157 11.80 11.90 -14.85
N THR A 158 12.40 11.39 -15.92
CA THR A 158 11.85 11.48 -17.29
C THR A 158 10.46 10.84 -17.38
N ARG A 159 10.28 9.65 -16.77
CA ARG A 159 9.00 8.95 -16.72
C ARG A 159 7.94 9.71 -15.92
N LEU A 160 8.34 10.35 -14.82
CA LEU A 160 7.44 11.14 -13.99
C LEU A 160 6.98 12.41 -14.73
N ALA A 161 7.88 13.10 -15.44
CA ALA A 161 7.56 14.25 -16.26
C ALA A 161 6.54 13.91 -17.34
N ALA A 162 6.76 12.82 -18.10
CA ALA A 162 5.84 12.35 -19.13
C ALA A 162 4.45 11.99 -18.57
N LEU A 163 4.39 11.39 -17.37
CA LEU A 163 3.12 11.06 -16.71
C LEU A 163 2.35 12.32 -16.31
N ASN A 164 3.06 13.32 -15.76
CA ASN A 164 2.46 14.59 -15.39
C ASN A 164 1.95 15.36 -16.61
N GLU A 165 2.69 15.36 -17.71
CA GLU A 165 2.26 15.98 -18.96
C GLU A 165 1.00 15.31 -19.51
N LYS A 166 0.97 13.97 -19.55
CA LYS A 166 -0.22 13.22 -19.96
C LYS A 166 -1.45 13.57 -19.12
N ARG A 167 -1.27 13.72 -17.80
CA ARG A 167 -2.35 14.14 -16.89
C ARG A 167 -2.83 15.57 -17.18
N LYS A 168 -1.91 16.50 -17.44
CA LYS A 168 -2.25 17.88 -17.83
C LYS A 168 -3.06 17.92 -19.13
N ARG A 169 -2.62 17.18 -20.16
CA ARG A 169 -3.32 17.06 -21.45
C ARG A 169 -4.72 16.46 -21.33
N GLN A 170 -4.94 15.55 -20.39
CA GLN A 170 -6.28 14.98 -20.11
C GLN A 170 -7.19 16.01 -19.43
N ALA A 171 -6.65 16.72 -18.42
CA ALA A 171 -7.40 17.74 -17.70
C ALA A 171 -7.79 18.94 -18.59
N THR A 172 -7.01 19.29 -19.62
CA THR A 172 -7.39 20.34 -20.57
C THR A 172 -8.49 19.87 -21.52
N LYS A 173 -8.42 18.63 -22.03
CA LYS A 173 -9.47 18.07 -22.90
C LYS A 173 -10.83 17.97 -22.21
N GLU A 174 -10.85 17.57 -20.95
CA GLU A 174 -12.08 17.48 -20.15
C GLU A 174 -12.72 18.86 -19.90
N LYS A 175 -11.94 19.95 -19.91
CA LYS A 175 -12.44 21.32 -19.71
C LYS A 175 -12.95 21.99 -20.99
N THR A 176 -12.42 21.62 -22.16
CA THR A 176 -12.82 22.20 -23.46
C THR A 176 -13.99 21.45 -24.10
N GLY A 177 -14.26 20.21 -23.68
CA GLY A 177 -15.37 19.38 -24.17
C GLY A 177 -16.62 19.38 -23.29
N ALA A 178 -16.73 20.29 -22.33
CA ALA A 178 -17.90 20.54 -21.48
C ALA A 178 -18.40 21.96 -21.73
#